data_AF-A0A957XQZ7-F1
#
_entry.id   AF-A0A957XQZ7-F1
#
_cell.length_a   1.000
_cell.length_b   1.000
_cell.length_c   1.000
_cell.angle_alpha   90.00
_cell.angle_beta   90.00
_cell.angle_gamma   90.00
#
_symmetry.space_group_name_H-M   'P 1'
#
loop_
_entity.id
_entity.type
_entity.pdbx_description
1 polymer ?
#
loop_
_entity_poly.entity_id
_entity_poly.type
_entity_poly.pdbx_seq_one_letter_code
_entity_poly.pdbx_strand_id
1 'polypeptide(L)'
;MSRYIASRAIRGAHLLVNEADDLLRQTIAEVGSDAPVAFPNTAYYLPTINGMMGVQVETLGQLEPVLKHARDLLHPIPSDCRWMPYLGETLDSGMATLFAAEAIEAVRFVRGDEPQRIPGFHMTGGSFTSPDAGANGSGGNGYLNGPIDDVQLRSWGIALVDGRMPGFAAIVGA
;
A
#
# COMPACT_ATOMS: atom_id res chain seq x y z
N MET A 1 -25.06 1.69 -6.51
CA MET A 1 -23.76 1.52 -7.18
C MET A 1 -23.99 0.94 -8.57
N SER A 2 -23.34 1.46 -9.61
CA SER A 2 -23.53 0.97 -10.99
C SER A 2 -22.79 -0.35 -11.22
N ARG A 3 -23.41 -1.27 -11.97
CA ARG A 3 -22.78 -2.52 -12.44
C ARG A 3 -21.46 -2.25 -13.16
N TYR A 4 -21.45 -1.23 -14.03
CA TYR A 4 -20.26 -0.84 -14.77
C TYR A 4 -19.09 -0.51 -13.84
N ILE A 5 -19.34 0.23 -12.76
CA ILE A 5 -18.32 0.61 -11.78
C ILE A 5 -17.83 -0.63 -11.01
N ALA A 6 -18.76 -1.46 -10.52
CA ALA A 6 -18.43 -2.68 -9.80
C ALA A 6 -17.58 -3.64 -10.65
N SER A 7 -17.96 -3.87 -11.91
CA SER A 7 -17.19 -4.71 -12.83
C SER A 7 -15.77 -4.20 -13.07
N ARG A 8 -15.57 -2.87 -13.15
CA ARG A 8 -14.24 -2.27 -13.33
C ARG A 8 -13.39 -2.37 -12.07
N ALA A 9 -13.99 -2.11 -10.89
CA ALA A 9 -13.31 -2.22 -9.61
C ALA A 9 -12.87 -3.67 -9.33
N ILE A 10 -13.78 -4.63 -9.48
CA ILE A 10 -13.49 -6.06 -9.28
C ILE A 10 -12.41 -6.52 -10.26
N ARG A 11 -12.50 -6.15 -11.55
CA ARG A 11 -11.44 -6.48 -12.52
C ARG A 11 -10.09 -5.89 -12.13
N GLY A 12 -10.04 -4.65 -11.65
CA GLY A 12 -8.81 -4.01 -11.19
C GLY A 12 -8.20 -4.73 -9.98
N ALA A 13 -9.04 -5.13 -9.01
CA ALA A 13 -8.61 -5.89 -7.85
C ALA A 13 -7.96 -7.23 -8.23
N HIS A 14 -8.59 -7.99 -9.14
CA HIS A 14 -8.00 -9.22 -9.67
C HIS A 14 -6.63 -8.99 -10.30
N LEU A 15 -6.46 -7.93 -11.11
CA LEU A 15 -5.18 -7.62 -11.74
C LEU A 15 -4.09 -7.31 -10.71
N LEU A 16 -4.39 -6.47 -9.72
CA LEU A 16 -3.40 -6.04 -8.73
C LEU A 16 -3.02 -7.16 -7.77
N VAL A 17 -3.97 -8.00 -7.34
CA VAL A 17 -3.68 -9.16 -6.48
C VAL A 17 -2.78 -10.17 -7.21
N ASN A 18 -3.04 -10.42 -8.50
CA ASN A 18 -2.19 -11.30 -9.29
C ASN A 18 -0.78 -10.71 -9.49
N GLU A 19 -0.67 -9.39 -9.73
CA GLU A 19 0.62 -8.70 -9.80
C GLU A 19 1.40 -8.82 -8.48
N ALA A 20 0.73 -8.65 -7.34
CA ALA A 20 1.35 -8.81 -6.03
C ALA A 20 1.86 -10.24 -5.80
N ASP A 21 1.09 -11.25 -6.19
CA ASP A 21 1.50 -12.66 -6.10
C ASP A 21 2.74 -12.95 -6.95
N ASP A 22 2.75 -12.48 -8.19
CA ASP A 22 3.87 -12.72 -9.10
C ASP A 22 5.13 -12.00 -8.62
N LEU A 23 5.00 -10.75 -8.16
CA LEU A 23 6.11 -9.97 -7.62
C LEU A 23 6.67 -10.60 -6.33
N LEU A 24 5.81 -11.08 -5.43
CA LEU A 24 6.21 -11.74 -4.20
C LEU A 24 6.98 -13.04 -4.51
N ARG A 25 6.45 -13.88 -5.40
CA ARG A 25 7.09 -15.15 -5.79
C ARG A 25 8.47 -14.92 -6.41
N GLN A 26 8.59 -13.94 -7.31
CA GLN A 26 9.88 -13.57 -7.91
C GLN A 26 10.88 -13.12 -6.84
N THR A 27 10.45 -12.24 -5.94
CA THR A 27 11.35 -11.70 -4.90
C THR A 27 11.74 -12.75 -3.88
N ILE A 28 10.83 -13.65 -3.48
CA ILE A 28 11.16 -14.79 -2.62
C ILE A 28 12.18 -15.72 -3.30
N ALA A 29 12.09 -15.92 -4.61
CA ALA A 29 13.06 -16.72 -5.34
C ALA A 29 14.46 -16.07 -5.41
N GLU A 30 14.53 -14.74 -5.40
CA GLU A 30 15.78 -13.98 -5.48
C GLU A 30 16.45 -13.77 -4.11
N VAL A 31 15.67 -13.38 -3.09
CA VAL A 31 16.18 -12.93 -1.77
C VAL A 31 15.92 -13.96 -0.66
N GLY A 32 14.97 -14.87 -0.87
CA GLY A 32 14.54 -15.86 0.13
C GLY A 32 13.35 -15.38 0.97
N SER A 33 12.64 -16.34 1.57
CA SER A 33 11.44 -16.07 2.40
C SER A 33 11.74 -15.35 3.71
N ASP A 34 12.96 -15.47 4.22
CA ASP A 34 13.37 -14.97 5.53
C ASP A 34 13.88 -13.52 5.47
N ALA A 35 13.85 -12.90 4.29
CA ALA A 35 14.25 -11.51 4.13
C ALA A 35 13.36 -10.59 4.98
N PRO A 36 13.95 -9.67 5.77
CA PRO A 36 13.19 -8.80 6.66
C PRO A 36 12.38 -7.78 5.86
N VAL A 37 11.15 -7.55 6.28
CA VAL A 37 10.21 -6.58 5.72
C VAL A 37 9.90 -5.54 6.80
N ALA A 38 10.21 -4.27 6.52
CA ALA A 38 9.87 -3.18 7.42
C ALA A 38 9.78 -1.85 6.66
N PHE A 39 8.78 -1.03 7.01
CA PHE A 39 8.76 0.38 6.62
C PHE A 39 9.60 1.23 7.57
N PRO A 40 10.16 2.36 7.10
CA PRO A 40 11.01 3.20 7.91
C PRO A 40 10.21 3.85 9.05
N ASN A 41 10.78 3.87 10.25
CA ASN A 41 10.28 4.62 11.41
C ASN A 41 8.80 4.35 11.76
N THR A 42 8.36 3.09 11.66
CA THR A 42 7.05 2.65 12.13
C THR A 42 7.15 1.53 13.18
N ALA A 43 6.27 1.57 14.17
CA ALA A 43 6.08 0.50 15.16
C ALA A 43 4.95 -0.47 14.78
N TYR A 44 4.36 -0.32 13.60
CA TYR A 44 3.12 -1.02 13.21
C TYR A 44 3.30 -2.04 12.07
N TYR A 45 4.52 -2.52 11.82
CA TYR A 45 4.84 -3.49 10.77
C TYR A 45 4.41 -2.97 9.39
N LEU A 46 3.52 -3.71 8.70
CA LEU A 46 2.76 -3.25 7.55
C LEU A 46 1.41 -2.71 8.05
N PRO A 47 1.22 -1.37 8.13
CA PRO A 47 0.13 -0.78 8.92
C PRO A 47 -1.28 -1.17 8.48
N THR A 48 -1.53 -1.34 7.20
CA THR A 48 -2.86 -1.68 6.66
C THR A 48 -3.21 -3.13 6.98
N ILE A 49 -2.29 -4.05 6.72
CA ILE A 49 -2.39 -5.48 7.02
C ILE A 49 -2.55 -5.69 8.53
N ASN A 50 -1.69 -5.07 9.33
CA ASN A 50 -1.75 -5.16 10.79
C ASN A 50 -3.05 -4.55 11.33
N GLY A 51 -3.46 -3.38 10.84
CA GLY A 51 -4.68 -2.71 11.28
C GLY A 51 -5.97 -3.47 10.96
N MET A 52 -6.02 -4.18 9.83
CA MET A 52 -7.23 -4.87 9.37
C MET A 52 -7.29 -6.34 9.80
N MET A 53 -6.14 -7.03 9.87
CA MET A 53 -6.09 -8.47 10.18
C MET A 53 -5.42 -8.79 11.52
N GLY A 54 -4.74 -7.83 12.15
CA GLY A 54 -3.96 -8.06 13.38
C GLY A 54 -2.71 -8.93 13.15
N VAL A 55 -2.26 -9.04 11.89
CA VAL A 55 -1.08 -9.85 11.52
C VAL A 55 0.16 -8.97 11.51
N GLN A 56 1.19 -9.42 12.22
CA GLN A 56 2.50 -8.78 12.28
C GLN A 56 3.41 -9.41 11.22
N VAL A 57 3.68 -8.67 10.15
CA VAL A 57 4.54 -9.11 9.05
C VAL A 57 5.94 -8.55 9.25
N GLU A 58 6.90 -9.44 9.49
CA GLU A 58 8.32 -9.17 9.69
C GLU A 58 9.19 -9.75 8.57
N THR A 59 8.72 -10.78 7.86
CA THR A 59 9.46 -11.43 6.77
C THR A 59 8.63 -11.57 5.49
N LEU A 60 9.31 -11.71 4.34
CA LEU A 60 8.63 -11.86 3.04
C LEU A 60 7.69 -13.07 3.00
N GLY A 61 8.08 -14.21 3.59
CA GLY A 61 7.25 -15.41 3.60
C GLY A 61 5.91 -15.23 4.31
N GLN A 62 5.82 -14.28 5.26
CA GLN A 62 4.57 -13.99 5.96
C GLN A 62 3.56 -13.21 5.11
N LEU A 63 3.94 -12.72 3.92
CA LEU A 63 3.01 -12.12 2.96
C LEU A 63 2.18 -13.16 2.18
N GLU A 64 2.65 -14.40 2.07
CA GLU A 64 1.90 -15.46 1.37
C GLU A 64 0.49 -15.71 1.94
N PRO A 65 0.30 -15.89 3.26
CA PRO A 65 -1.04 -16.02 3.84
C PRO A 65 -1.88 -14.74 3.71
N VAL A 66 -1.25 -13.56 3.69
CA VAL A 66 -1.94 -12.27 3.47
C VAL A 66 -2.51 -12.20 2.05
N LEU A 67 -1.71 -12.51 1.03
CA LEU A 67 -2.19 -12.53 -0.36
C LEU A 67 -3.20 -13.65 -0.60
N LYS A 68 -3.08 -14.78 0.11
CA LYS A 68 -4.13 -15.80 0.12
C LYS A 68 -5.45 -15.25 0.61
N HIS A 69 -5.46 -14.53 1.72
CA HIS A 69 -6.67 -13.89 2.22
C HIS A 69 -7.22 -12.84 1.23
N ALA A 70 -6.34 -12.05 0.60
CA ALA A 70 -6.74 -11.11 -0.44
C ALA A 70 -7.44 -11.81 -1.63
N ARG A 71 -6.96 -12.98 -2.05
CA ARG A 71 -7.62 -13.80 -3.09
C ARG A 71 -9.00 -14.29 -2.65
N ASP A 72 -9.16 -14.68 -1.39
CA ASP A 72 -10.45 -15.16 -0.85
C ASP A 72 -11.52 -14.04 -0.84
N LEU A 73 -11.10 -12.77 -0.81
CA LEU A 73 -11.97 -11.59 -0.92
C LEU A 73 -12.35 -11.23 -2.37
N LEU A 74 -11.72 -11.85 -3.38
CA LEU A 74 -12.00 -11.54 -4.77
C LEU A 74 -13.29 -12.24 -5.25
N HIS A 75 -14.26 -11.42 -5.66
CA HIS A 75 -15.52 -11.89 -6.21
C HIS A 75 -15.47 -12.06 -7.73
N PRO A 76 -16.35 -12.89 -8.32
CA PRO A 76 -16.49 -12.97 -9.77
C PRO A 76 -17.01 -11.65 -10.37
N ILE A 77 -16.69 -11.41 -11.64
CA ILE A 77 -17.17 -10.22 -12.35
C ILE A 77 -18.71 -10.30 -12.51
N PRO A 78 -19.46 -9.23 -12.18
CA PRO A 78 -20.91 -9.19 -12.33
C PRO A 78 -21.39 -9.58 -13.74
N SER A 79 -22.35 -10.50 -13.81
CA SER A 79 -22.94 -10.95 -15.09
C SER A 79 -23.79 -9.86 -15.78
N ASP A 80 -23.97 -9.97 -17.10
CA ASP A 80 -24.83 -9.06 -17.87
C ASP A 80 -26.34 -9.31 -17.69
N CYS A 81 -26.72 -10.55 -17.35
CA CYS A 81 -28.10 -11.00 -17.44
C CYS A 81 -28.92 -10.87 -16.15
N ARG A 82 -28.27 -10.64 -15.00
CA ARG A 82 -28.96 -10.55 -13.70
C ARG A 82 -28.43 -9.38 -12.89
N TRP A 83 -29.36 -8.63 -12.30
CA TRP A 83 -29.02 -7.55 -11.38
C TRP A 83 -28.91 -8.11 -9.95
N MET A 84 -27.74 -7.92 -9.33
CA MET A 84 -27.47 -8.22 -7.92
C MET A 84 -26.95 -6.97 -7.19
N PRO A 85 -27.08 -6.87 -5.85
CA PRO A 85 -26.46 -5.80 -5.08
C PRO A 85 -24.93 -5.98 -5.02
N TYR A 86 -24.18 -5.21 -5.81
CA TYR A 86 -22.72 -5.35 -5.97
C TYR A 86 -21.87 -4.66 -4.89
N LEU A 87 -22.47 -3.93 -3.95
CA LEU A 87 -21.71 -3.05 -3.05
C LEU A 87 -20.77 -3.85 -2.14
N GLY A 88 -21.24 -4.92 -1.51
CA GLY A 88 -20.41 -5.77 -0.64
C GLY A 88 -19.24 -6.38 -1.41
N GLU A 89 -19.53 -7.04 -2.53
CA GLU A 89 -18.52 -7.68 -3.39
C GLU A 89 -17.44 -6.68 -3.87
N THR A 90 -17.88 -5.45 -4.17
CA THR A 90 -16.97 -4.38 -4.60
C THR A 90 -16.11 -3.88 -3.44
N LEU A 91 -16.65 -3.78 -2.23
CA LEU A 91 -15.91 -3.37 -1.03
C LEU A 91 -14.88 -4.43 -0.62
N ASP A 92 -15.25 -5.71 -0.66
CA ASP A 92 -14.33 -6.83 -0.41
C ASP A 92 -13.17 -6.82 -1.42
N SER A 93 -13.48 -6.59 -2.69
CA SER A 93 -12.46 -6.43 -3.74
C SER A 93 -11.57 -5.19 -3.51
N GLY A 94 -12.13 -4.12 -2.94
CA GLY A 94 -11.38 -2.95 -2.51
C GLY A 94 -10.39 -3.27 -1.39
N MET A 95 -10.81 -4.06 -0.39
CA MET A 95 -9.92 -4.53 0.68
C MET A 95 -8.79 -5.42 0.15
N ALA A 96 -9.11 -6.35 -0.76
CA ALA A 96 -8.10 -7.15 -1.46
C ALA A 96 -7.05 -6.28 -2.17
N THR A 97 -7.50 -5.19 -2.79
CA THR A 97 -6.64 -4.22 -3.48
C THR A 97 -5.70 -3.51 -2.50
N LEU A 98 -6.19 -3.11 -1.32
CA LEU A 98 -5.35 -2.47 -0.31
C LEU A 98 -4.26 -3.40 0.23
N PHE A 99 -4.59 -4.68 0.48
CA PHE A 99 -3.61 -5.68 0.90
C PHE A 99 -2.56 -5.95 -0.19
N ALA A 100 -2.99 -6.07 -1.45
CA ALA A 100 -2.08 -6.24 -2.57
C ALA A 100 -1.16 -5.03 -2.77
N ALA A 101 -1.69 -3.81 -2.66
CA ALA A 101 -0.90 -2.59 -2.79
C ALA A 101 0.17 -2.47 -1.69
N GLU A 102 -0.18 -2.71 -0.43
CA GLU A 102 0.80 -2.67 0.66
C GLU A 102 1.85 -3.79 0.54
N ALA A 103 1.45 -4.99 0.09
CA ALA A 103 2.38 -6.07 -0.18
C ALA A 103 3.36 -5.73 -1.31
N ILE A 104 2.89 -5.10 -2.40
CA ILE A 104 3.75 -4.64 -3.49
C ILE A 104 4.77 -3.61 -2.99
N GLU A 105 4.33 -2.62 -2.22
CA GLU A 105 5.23 -1.59 -1.66
C GLU A 105 6.24 -2.20 -0.67
N ALA A 106 5.81 -3.13 0.18
CA ALA A 106 6.71 -3.88 1.07
C ALA A 106 7.79 -4.63 0.27
N VAL A 107 7.41 -5.32 -0.81
CA VAL A 107 8.33 -6.05 -1.67
C VAL A 107 9.30 -5.09 -2.40
N ARG A 108 8.80 -3.96 -2.92
CA ARG A 108 9.65 -2.93 -3.56
C ARG A 108 10.64 -2.32 -2.57
N PHE A 109 10.25 -2.14 -1.32
CA PHE A 109 11.14 -1.66 -0.27
C PHE A 109 12.27 -2.66 0.02
N VAL A 110 11.97 -3.96 0.08
CA VAL A 110 13.00 -5.01 0.21
C VAL A 110 13.97 -5.02 -0.97
N ARG A 111 13.47 -4.76 -2.17
CA ARG A 111 14.29 -4.67 -3.40
C ARG A 111 15.12 -3.39 -3.50
N GLY A 112 14.82 -2.38 -2.66
CA GLY A 112 15.45 -1.06 -2.72
C GLY A 112 14.94 -0.19 -3.89
N ASP A 113 13.79 -0.55 -4.47
CA ASP A 113 13.15 0.24 -5.53
C ASP A 113 12.46 1.50 -4.98
N GLU A 114 12.09 1.48 -3.70
CA GLU A 114 11.44 2.57 -2.99
C GLU A 114 12.35 3.20 -1.90
N PRO A 115 12.29 4.53 -1.68
CA PRO A 115 11.41 5.48 -2.37
C PRO A 115 11.83 5.70 -3.83
N GLN A 116 10.84 5.84 -4.69
CA GLN A 116 11.06 6.05 -6.10
C GLN A 116 11.77 7.38 -6.37
N ARG A 117 12.81 7.35 -7.22
CA ARG A 117 13.52 8.55 -7.65
C ARG A 117 12.78 9.25 -8.78
N ILE A 118 12.44 10.54 -8.61
CA ILE A 118 11.91 11.43 -9.64
C ILE A 118 12.81 12.66 -9.75
N PRO A 119 13.75 12.70 -10.71
CA PRO A 119 14.63 13.84 -10.91
C PRO A 119 13.86 15.15 -11.12
N GLY A 120 14.29 16.22 -10.44
CA GLY A 120 13.65 17.55 -10.55
C GLY A 120 12.38 17.72 -9.72
N PHE A 121 11.95 16.70 -8.99
CA PHE A 121 10.84 16.79 -8.06
C PHE A 121 11.29 17.37 -6.71
N HIS A 122 10.57 18.39 -6.25
CA HIS A 122 10.80 19.06 -4.98
C HIS A 122 9.56 18.90 -4.10
N MET A 123 9.63 18.04 -3.08
CA MET A 123 8.57 17.96 -2.07
C MET A 123 8.78 19.00 -0.99
N THR A 124 7.74 19.79 -0.70
CA THR A 124 7.71 20.61 0.51
C THR A 124 7.08 19.79 1.64
N GLY A 125 7.81 19.54 2.73
CA GLY A 125 7.27 18.84 3.90
C GLY A 125 7.16 17.32 3.77
N GLY A 126 8.04 16.69 2.99
CA GLY A 126 8.14 15.23 2.94
C GLY A 126 8.57 14.62 4.28
N SER A 127 8.03 13.44 4.59
CA SER A 127 8.34 12.58 5.74
C SER A 127 9.51 11.64 5.46
N PHE A 128 10.04 11.58 4.23
CA PHE A 128 11.11 10.63 3.91
C PHE A 128 12.42 10.96 4.63
N THR A 129 12.71 10.21 5.69
CA THR A 129 13.91 10.33 6.52
C THR A 129 14.89 9.16 6.26
N SER A 130 15.42 9.02 5.05
CA SER A 130 16.59 8.12 4.88
C SER A 130 17.86 8.83 5.37
N PRO A 131 18.72 8.14 6.15
CA PRO A 131 20.06 8.65 6.51
C PRO A 131 20.87 9.10 5.28
N ASP A 132 20.71 8.43 4.14
CA ASP A 132 21.45 8.70 2.90
C ASP A 132 20.88 9.88 2.09
N ALA A 133 19.64 10.31 2.36
CA ALA A 133 19.05 11.50 1.75
C ALA A 133 19.47 12.81 2.47
N GLY A 134 20.06 12.71 3.67
CA GLY A 134 20.46 13.83 4.50
C GLY A 134 21.87 14.38 4.27
N ALA A 135 22.71 13.71 3.48
CA ALA A 135 24.13 14.07 3.33
C ALA A 135 24.37 15.41 2.59
N ASN A 136 23.38 15.95 1.87
CA ASN A 136 23.53 17.15 1.04
C ASN A 136 22.56 18.30 1.37
N GLY A 137 22.02 18.38 2.60
CA GLY A 137 21.32 19.59 3.09
C GLY A 137 20.09 20.04 2.28
N SER A 138 19.59 19.19 1.39
CA SER A 138 18.44 19.46 0.54
C SER A 138 17.37 18.41 0.81
N GLY A 139 16.43 18.72 1.71
CA GLY A 139 15.33 17.81 2.03
C GLY A 139 14.64 17.33 0.75
N GLY A 140 14.57 16.02 0.56
CA GLY A 140 13.74 15.37 -0.46
C GLY A 140 13.96 15.78 -1.93
N ASN A 141 15.16 16.25 -2.32
CA ASN A 141 15.42 16.57 -3.73
C ASN A 141 15.49 15.31 -4.58
N GLY A 142 14.47 15.08 -5.41
CA GLY A 142 14.49 14.07 -6.46
C GLY A 142 13.93 12.70 -6.08
N TYR A 143 13.22 12.57 -4.97
CA TYR A 143 12.59 11.32 -4.52
C TYR A 143 11.13 11.54 -4.12
N LEU A 144 10.30 10.50 -4.28
CA LEU A 144 8.97 10.44 -3.71
C LEU A 144 9.04 10.24 -2.19
N ASN A 145 7.90 10.46 -1.51
CA ASN A 145 7.85 10.41 -0.06
C ASN A 145 7.97 8.98 0.51
N GLY A 146 7.50 7.98 -0.24
CA GLY A 146 7.35 6.62 0.29
C GLY A 146 6.38 6.56 1.48
N PRO A 147 6.52 5.55 2.35
CA PRO A 147 5.76 5.43 3.59
C PRO A 147 5.97 6.64 4.52
N ILE A 148 4.88 7.09 5.16
CA ILE A 148 4.91 8.19 6.13
C ILE A 148 5.28 7.62 7.49
N ASP A 149 6.26 8.23 8.16
CA ASP A 149 6.74 7.78 9.47
C ASP A 149 5.74 8.07 10.60
N ASP A 150 5.83 7.31 11.69
CA ASP A 150 4.91 7.48 12.82
C ASP A 150 5.10 8.83 13.53
N VAL A 151 6.28 9.45 13.47
CA VAL A 151 6.55 10.74 14.14
C VAL A 151 5.74 11.85 13.47
N GLN A 152 5.79 11.90 12.15
CA GLN A 152 5.05 12.82 11.31
C GLN A 152 3.55 12.57 11.44
N LEU A 153 3.11 11.29 11.39
CA LEU A 153 1.71 10.92 11.54
C LEU A 153 1.15 11.37 12.91
N ARG A 154 1.90 11.17 14.01
CA ARG A 154 1.51 11.68 15.34
C ARG A 154 1.45 13.21 15.39
N SER A 155 2.38 13.90 14.74
CA SER A 155 2.40 15.37 14.71
C SER A 155 1.16 15.96 14.01
N TRP A 156 0.76 15.40 12.87
CA TRP A 156 -0.44 15.79 12.14
C TRP A 156 -1.72 15.34 12.85
N GLY A 157 -1.67 14.21 13.56
CA GLY A 157 -2.80 13.70 14.35
C GLY A 157 -3.30 14.71 15.39
N ILE A 158 -2.42 15.50 16.01
CA ILE A 158 -2.84 16.56 16.95
C ILE A 158 -3.72 17.59 16.25
N ALA A 159 -3.28 18.08 15.08
CA ALA A 159 -4.02 19.07 14.31
C ALA A 159 -5.35 18.52 13.77
N LEU A 160 -5.41 17.21 13.47
CA LEU A 160 -6.63 16.56 12.99
C LEU A 160 -7.68 16.46 14.11
N VAL A 161 -7.26 16.10 15.33
CA VAL A 161 -8.17 15.90 16.48
C VAL A 161 -8.64 17.24 17.08
N ASP A 162 -7.81 18.28 17.05
CA ASP A 162 -8.17 19.61 17.56
C ASP A 162 -8.86 20.53 16.53
N GLY A 163 -9.06 20.03 15.30
CA GLY A 163 -9.79 20.72 14.24
C GLY A 163 -8.99 21.78 13.48
N ARG A 164 -7.69 21.98 13.77
CA ARG A 164 -6.82 22.84 12.96
C ARG A 164 -6.56 22.29 11.56
N MET A 165 -6.69 20.97 11.39
CA MET A 165 -6.71 20.27 10.11
C MET A 165 -8.11 19.68 9.89
N PRO A 166 -8.94 20.23 8.98
CA PRO A 166 -10.32 19.79 8.80
C PRO A 166 -10.44 18.43 8.08
N GLY A 167 -9.36 17.93 7.46
CA GLY A 167 -9.32 16.67 6.73
C GLY A 167 -8.11 16.60 5.80
N PHE A 168 -8.08 15.60 4.93
CA PHE A 168 -7.05 15.42 3.90
C PHE A 168 -7.69 15.21 2.53
N ALA A 169 -6.92 15.52 1.47
CA ALA A 169 -7.31 15.28 0.09
C ALA A 169 -6.31 14.33 -0.57
N ALA A 170 -6.74 13.12 -0.91
CA ALA A 170 -5.96 12.18 -1.71
C ALA A 170 -6.26 12.43 -3.20
N ILE A 171 -5.26 12.92 -3.93
CA ILE A 171 -5.37 13.20 -5.37
C ILE A 171 -4.62 12.10 -6.12
N VAL A 172 -5.33 11.36 -6.97
CA VAL A 172 -4.79 10.22 -7.73
C VAL A 172 -5.09 10.42 -9.22
N GLY A 173 -4.06 10.25 -10.06
CA GLY A 173 -4.13 10.43 -11.51
C GLY A 173 -3.36 11.67 -11.99
N ALA A 174 -3.32 11.85 -13.31
CA ALA A 174 -2.80 13.02 -14.02
C ALA A 174 -3.33 13.02 -15.46
#